data_AF-A0A7J6UPU0-F1
#
_entry.id   AF-A0A7J6UPU0-F1
#
_cell.length_a   1.000
_cell.length_b   1.000
_cell.length_c   1.000
_cell.angle_alpha   90.00
_cell.angle_beta   90.00
_cell.angle_gamma   90.00
#
_symmetry.space_group_name_H-M   'P 1'
#
loop_
_entity.id
_entity.type
_entity.pdbx_description
1 polymer ?
#
loop_
_entity_poly.entity_id
_entity_poly.type
_entity_poly.pdbx_seq_one_letter_code
_entity_poly.pdbx_strand_id
1 'polypeptide(L)'
;MEAQFWSLQALSQLAPGLNQGQRQGVRQALCHYVTTVLVPGAEVPVAIVNRIAVLYMQLMCNDYQSGVWSTAIKDLLQLSSASDRGLDFMLRVLVSLDQELIGDDVRNMHGSGESSLPMRVKDTMRESGDINRIVEVLFNSLSAGKSTELSLNVLSRYVAWAEITLFANAHFIELVTKIVESNTCTLEQCQHVCTFIAAMCHKKMLPGKRLTMVLELDLLGHMERMTKACQADSRKLAKVSEM
;
A
#
# COMPACT_ATOMS: atom_id res chain seq x y z
N MET A 1 13.83 -16.77 17.39
CA MET A 1 13.66 -16.00 16.15
C MET A 1 13.55 -16.92 14.94
N GLU A 2 14.54 -17.79 14.69
CA GLU A 2 14.58 -18.67 13.52
C GLU A 2 13.39 -19.64 13.43
N ALA A 3 13.06 -20.33 14.54
CA ALA A 3 11.92 -21.24 14.57
C ALA A 3 10.57 -20.56 14.27
N GLN A 4 10.34 -19.35 14.80
CA GLN A 4 9.11 -18.60 14.54
C GLN A 4 8.99 -18.19 13.07
N PHE A 5 10.10 -17.75 12.48
CA PHE A 5 10.14 -17.39 11.06
C PHE A 5 9.82 -18.60 10.17
N TRP A 6 10.48 -19.74 10.42
CA TRP A 6 10.24 -20.97 9.66
C TRP A 6 8.82 -21.52 9.85
N SER A 7 8.26 -21.44 11.06
CA SER A 7 6.86 -21.82 11.31
C SER A 7 5.88 -20.94 10.53
N LEU A 8 6.07 -19.62 10.52
CA LEU A 8 5.24 -18.71 9.74
C LEU A 8 5.36 -18.97 8.24
N GLN A 9 6.57 -19.26 7.77
CA GLN A 9 6.81 -19.56 6.36
C GLN A 9 6.16 -20.88 5.95
N ALA A 10 6.29 -21.94 6.77
CA ALA A 10 5.61 -23.21 6.54
C ALA A 10 4.09 -23.02 6.53
N LEU A 11 3.55 -22.24 7.46
CA LEU A 11 2.11 -22.01 7.54
C LEU A 11 1.58 -21.16 6.36
N SER A 12 2.34 -20.20 5.86
CA SER A 12 2.03 -19.45 4.63
C SER A 12 2.01 -20.37 3.40
N GLN A 13 2.94 -21.33 3.31
CA GLN A 13 2.96 -22.31 2.22
C GLN A 13 1.79 -23.30 2.28
N LEU A 14 1.34 -23.64 3.50
CA LEU A 14 0.21 -24.55 3.71
C LEU A 14 -1.15 -23.86 3.59
N ALA A 15 -1.21 -22.53 3.74
CA ALA A 15 -2.46 -21.76 3.75
C ALA A 15 -3.43 -22.06 2.59
N PRO A 16 -2.99 -22.23 1.32
CA PRO A 16 -3.89 -22.56 0.21
C PRO A 16 -4.56 -23.94 0.35
N GLY A 17 -3.93 -24.89 1.06
CA GLY A 17 -4.44 -26.25 1.25
C GLY A 17 -5.29 -26.44 2.52
N LEU A 18 -5.42 -25.41 3.36
CA LEU A 18 -6.19 -25.49 4.59
C LEU A 18 -7.69 -25.56 4.31
N ASN A 19 -8.42 -26.41 5.04
CA ASN A 19 -9.88 -26.41 5.00
C ASN A 19 -10.47 -25.18 5.74
N GLN A 20 -11.77 -24.93 5.59
CA GLN A 20 -12.41 -23.72 6.14
C GLN A 20 -12.24 -23.61 7.67
N GLY A 21 -12.41 -24.70 8.42
CA GLY A 21 -12.26 -24.70 9.88
C GLY A 21 -10.83 -24.41 10.32
N GLN A 22 -9.85 -25.00 9.63
CA GLN A 22 -8.42 -24.74 9.87
C GLN A 22 -8.07 -23.28 9.57
N ARG A 23 -8.50 -22.75 8.41
CA ARG A 23 -8.28 -21.33 8.07
C ARG A 23 -8.88 -20.40 9.10
N GLN A 24 -10.09 -20.68 9.56
CA GLN A 24 -10.72 -19.89 10.62
C GLN A 24 -9.92 -19.92 11.93
N GLY A 25 -9.42 -21.08 12.35
CA GLY A 25 -8.58 -21.21 13.54
C GLY A 25 -7.26 -20.43 13.43
N VAL A 26 -6.58 -20.57 12.29
CA VAL A 26 -5.36 -19.81 11.99
C VAL A 26 -5.63 -18.31 11.98
N ARG A 27 -6.71 -17.86 11.32
CA ARG A 27 -7.13 -16.46 11.29
C ARG A 27 -7.35 -15.91 12.69
N GLN A 28 -8.11 -16.63 13.53
CA GLN A 28 -8.39 -16.20 14.90
C GLN A 28 -7.10 -16.07 15.72
N ALA A 29 -6.21 -17.06 15.63
CA ALA A 29 -4.91 -17.03 16.31
C ALA A 29 -4.04 -15.85 15.82
N LEU A 30 -4.01 -15.60 14.51
CA LEU A 30 -3.26 -14.52 13.91
C LEU A 30 -3.79 -13.15 14.34
N CYS A 31 -5.10 -12.91 14.22
CA CYS A 31 -5.74 -11.67 14.64
C CYS A 31 -5.56 -11.44 16.15
N HIS A 32 -5.66 -12.49 16.96
CA HIS A 32 -5.36 -12.41 18.39
C HIS A 32 -3.91 -11.97 18.62
N TYR A 33 -2.94 -12.61 17.97
CA TYR A 33 -1.53 -12.25 18.12
C TYR A 33 -1.25 -10.81 17.68
N VAL A 34 -1.81 -10.35 16.57
CA VAL A 34 -1.67 -8.97 16.08
C VAL A 34 -2.20 -7.98 17.13
N THR A 35 -3.40 -8.24 17.66
CA THR A 35 -4.08 -7.32 18.58
C THR A 35 -3.51 -7.32 20.00
N THR A 36 -2.96 -8.44 20.48
CA THR A 36 -2.46 -8.57 21.87
C THR A 36 -0.95 -8.46 21.99
N VAL A 37 -0.19 -8.71 20.92
CA VAL A 37 1.28 -8.70 20.95
C VAL A 37 1.85 -7.55 20.11
N LEU A 38 1.52 -7.50 18.82
CA LEU A 38 2.14 -6.53 17.90
C LEU A 38 1.70 -5.09 18.17
N VAL A 39 0.38 -4.86 18.19
CA VAL A 39 -0.21 -3.52 18.30
C VAL A 39 0.08 -2.87 19.66
N PRO A 40 0.01 -3.58 20.81
CA PRO A 40 0.32 -3.01 22.13
C PRO A 40 1.80 -2.68 22.32
N GLY A 41 2.67 -3.26 21.50
CA GLY A 41 4.05 -2.79 21.40
C GLY A 41 5.15 -3.73 21.84
N ALA A 42 4.91 -5.05 21.80
CA ALA A 42 5.99 -6.01 21.97
C ALA A 42 7.07 -5.78 20.90
N GLU A 43 8.34 -5.90 21.30
CA GLU A 43 9.45 -5.88 20.36
C GLU A 43 9.46 -7.18 19.55
N VAL A 44 8.94 -7.09 18.32
CA VAL A 44 8.95 -8.19 17.36
C VAL A 44 9.86 -7.82 16.19
N PRO A 45 10.80 -8.71 15.78
CA PRO A 45 11.67 -8.44 14.65
C PRO A 45 10.88 -8.12 13.37
N VAL A 46 11.34 -7.11 12.62
CA VAL A 46 10.67 -6.65 11.38
C VAL A 46 10.44 -7.79 10.39
N ALA A 47 11.38 -8.72 10.26
CA ALA A 47 11.24 -9.90 9.39
C ALA A 47 10.03 -10.78 9.78
N ILE A 48 9.75 -10.89 11.08
CA ILE A 48 8.59 -11.63 11.58
C ILE A 48 7.31 -10.85 11.30
N VAL A 49 7.29 -9.53 11.55
CA VAL A 49 6.12 -8.67 11.25
C VAL A 49 5.76 -8.74 9.76
N ASN A 50 6.75 -8.68 8.87
CA ASN A 50 6.54 -8.83 7.43
C ASN A 50 5.93 -10.18 7.07
N ARG A 51 6.40 -11.27 7.69
CA ARG A 51 5.81 -12.61 7.46
C ARG A 51 4.39 -12.73 7.97
N ILE A 52 4.09 -12.12 9.11
CA ILE A 52 2.72 -12.04 9.64
C ILE A 52 1.83 -11.24 8.68
N ALA A 53 2.32 -10.13 8.12
CA ALA A 53 1.57 -9.33 7.15
C ALA A 53 1.27 -10.10 5.86
N VAL A 54 2.24 -10.86 5.32
CA VAL A 54 2.03 -11.74 4.16
C VAL A 54 0.98 -12.81 4.47
N LEU A 55 1.09 -13.48 5.60
CA LEU A 55 0.12 -14.49 6.00
C LEU A 55 -1.28 -13.90 6.20
N TYR A 56 -1.37 -12.74 6.85
CA TYR A 56 -2.64 -12.02 7.04
C TYR A 56 -3.28 -11.72 5.69
N MET A 57 -2.51 -11.17 4.75
CA MET A 57 -2.95 -10.87 3.39
C MET A 57 -3.46 -12.12 2.68
N GLN A 58 -2.76 -13.26 2.77
CA GLN A 58 -3.18 -14.52 2.14
C GLN A 58 -4.51 -15.03 2.71
N LEU A 59 -4.66 -15.03 4.05
CA LEU A 59 -5.91 -15.46 4.69
C LEU A 59 -7.06 -14.52 4.32
N MET A 60 -6.79 -13.20 4.34
CA MET A 60 -7.73 -12.18 3.92
C MET A 60 -8.19 -12.44 2.48
N CYS A 61 -7.30 -12.59 1.50
CA CYS A 61 -7.71 -12.73 0.10
C CYS A 61 -8.58 -13.97 -0.16
N ASN A 62 -8.29 -15.08 0.53
CA ASN A 62 -9.08 -16.31 0.42
C ASN A 62 -10.49 -16.16 1.03
N ASP A 63 -10.59 -15.57 2.22
CA ASP A 63 -11.86 -15.50 2.96
C ASP A 63 -12.69 -14.23 2.62
N TYR A 64 -12.05 -13.18 2.10
CA TYR A 64 -12.70 -11.94 1.66
C TYR A 64 -13.60 -12.20 0.45
N GLN A 65 -13.13 -13.00 -0.50
CA GLN A 65 -13.88 -13.36 -1.72
C GLN A 65 -15.04 -14.33 -1.50
N SER A 66 -14.96 -15.17 -0.47
CA SER A 66 -16.05 -16.08 -0.10
C SER A 66 -17.12 -15.40 0.77
N GLY A 67 -16.90 -14.13 1.15
CA GLY A 67 -17.76 -13.39 2.08
C GLY A 67 -17.58 -13.82 3.55
N VAL A 68 -16.83 -14.88 3.82
CA VAL A 68 -16.54 -15.41 5.17
C VAL A 68 -15.81 -14.38 6.04
N TRP A 69 -15.06 -13.47 5.40
CA TRP A 69 -14.39 -12.37 6.07
C TRP A 69 -14.57 -11.04 5.34
N SER A 70 -15.81 -10.65 5.08
CA SER A 70 -16.14 -9.37 4.42
C SER A 70 -15.68 -8.12 5.18
N THR A 71 -15.38 -8.24 6.49
CA THR A 71 -14.89 -7.14 7.32
C THR A 71 -13.37 -6.97 7.33
N ALA A 72 -12.59 -7.84 6.69
CA ALA A 72 -11.14 -7.89 6.87
C ALA A 72 -10.43 -6.55 6.68
N ILE A 73 -10.78 -5.78 5.63
CA ILE A 73 -10.21 -4.45 5.41
C ILE A 73 -10.67 -3.45 6.47
N LYS A 74 -11.93 -3.53 6.92
CA LYS A 74 -12.44 -2.68 8.01
C LYS A 74 -11.72 -2.98 9.33
N ASP A 75 -11.44 -4.25 9.60
CA ASP A 75 -10.70 -4.69 10.78
C ASP A 75 -9.26 -4.13 10.73
N LEU A 76 -8.60 -4.17 9.56
CA LEU A 76 -7.30 -3.53 9.34
C LEU A 76 -7.34 -2.01 9.54
N LEU A 77 -8.35 -1.34 9.00
CA LEU A 77 -8.54 0.11 9.15
C LEU A 77 -8.73 0.48 10.64
N GLN A 78 -9.48 -0.33 11.39
CA GLN A 78 -9.61 -0.14 12.85
C GLN A 78 -8.27 -0.27 13.56
N LEU A 79 -7.44 -1.26 13.21
CA LEU A 79 -6.08 -1.37 13.75
C LEU A 79 -5.26 -0.12 13.45
N SER A 80 -5.34 0.41 12.22
CA SER A 80 -4.61 1.62 11.82
C SER A 80 -4.99 2.86 12.63
N SER A 81 -6.26 2.96 13.01
CA SER A 81 -6.76 4.07 13.84
C SER A 81 -6.39 3.94 15.33
N ALA A 82 -6.10 2.72 15.79
CA ALA A 82 -5.84 2.44 17.19
C ALA A 82 -4.41 2.81 17.63
N SER A 83 -3.41 2.67 16.76
CA SER A 83 -2.02 3.03 17.07
C SER A 83 -1.13 3.17 15.84
N ASP A 84 0.02 3.84 15.99
CA ASP A 84 1.02 3.96 14.93
C ASP A 84 1.58 2.59 14.49
N ARG A 85 1.65 1.62 15.39
CA ARG A 85 2.02 0.24 15.06
C ARG A 85 0.93 -0.49 14.28
N GLY A 86 -0.34 -0.22 14.59
CA GLY A 86 -1.46 -0.71 13.79
C GLY A 86 -1.46 -0.13 12.38
N LEU A 87 -1.10 1.15 12.25
CA LEU A 87 -0.91 1.81 10.96
C LEU A 87 0.24 1.16 10.17
N ASP A 88 1.42 1.01 10.78
CA ASP A 88 2.57 0.33 10.16
C ASP A 88 2.20 -1.10 9.70
N PHE A 89 1.52 -1.87 10.55
CA PHE A 89 1.08 -3.22 10.20
C PHE A 89 0.09 -3.22 9.03
N MET A 90 -0.91 -2.34 9.04
CA MET A 90 -1.85 -2.21 7.92
C MET A 90 -1.12 -1.89 6.61
N LEU A 91 -0.19 -0.92 6.63
CA LEU A 91 0.57 -0.53 5.44
C LEU A 91 1.40 -1.71 4.90
N ARG A 92 2.03 -2.51 5.77
CA ARG A 92 2.75 -3.73 5.36
C ARG A 92 1.84 -4.75 4.70
N VAL A 93 0.63 -4.96 5.23
CA VAL A 93 -0.37 -5.85 4.62
C VAL A 93 -0.76 -5.35 3.22
N LEU A 94 -0.96 -4.04 3.05
CA LEU A 94 -1.28 -3.43 1.75
C LEU A 94 -0.13 -3.52 0.74
N VAL A 95 1.13 -3.38 1.20
CA VAL A 95 2.31 -3.61 0.36
C VAL A 95 2.40 -5.07 -0.07
N SER A 96 2.19 -6.01 0.86
CA SER A 96 2.18 -7.45 0.54
C SER A 96 1.06 -7.82 -0.42
N LEU A 97 -0.12 -7.19 -0.31
CA LEU A 97 -1.22 -7.40 -1.25
C LEU A 97 -0.82 -7.04 -2.68
N ASP A 98 -0.13 -5.91 -2.84
CA ASP A 98 0.38 -5.47 -4.14
C ASP A 98 1.47 -6.41 -4.68
N GLN A 99 2.48 -6.71 -3.86
CA GLN A 99 3.63 -7.51 -4.28
C GLN A 99 3.30 -8.96 -4.62
N GLU A 100 2.30 -9.55 -3.99
CA GLU A 100 2.01 -10.98 -4.11
C GLU A 100 0.76 -11.28 -4.95
N LEU A 101 -0.14 -10.31 -5.15
CA LEU A 101 -1.43 -10.57 -5.80
C LEU A 101 -1.81 -9.55 -6.86
N ILE A 102 -1.82 -8.26 -6.53
CA ILE A 102 -2.48 -7.25 -7.37
C ILE A 102 -1.54 -6.46 -8.29
N GLY A 103 -0.23 -6.54 -8.07
CA GLY A 103 0.80 -5.86 -8.85
C GLY A 103 0.87 -6.37 -10.30
N ASP A 104 1.27 -5.49 -11.21
CA ASP A 104 1.34 -5.82 -12.64
C ASP A 104 2.38 -6.90 -12.96
N ASP A 105 3.50 -6.94 -12.22
CA ASP A 105 4.55 -7.95 -12.40
C ASP A 105 4.06 -9.37 -12.08
N VAL A 106 3.25 -9.51 -11.02
CA VAL A 106 2.63 -10.78 -10.62
C VAL A 106 1.67 -11.28 -11.71
N ARG A 107 0.87 -10.36 -12.27
CA ARG A 107 -0.08 -10.67 -13.34
C ARG A 107 0.63 -11.15 -14.61
N ASN A 108 1.78 -10.58 -14.94
CA ASN A 108 2.56 -10.98 -16.11
C ASN A 108 3.25 -12.33 -15.90
N MET A 109 3.66 -12.67 -14.67
CA MET A 109 4.31 -13.94 -14.34
C MET A 109 3.37 -15.16 -14.31
N HIS A 110 2.13 -15.00 -13.83
CA HIS A 110 1.17 -16.10 -13.76
C HIS A 110 0.42 -16.39 -15.07
N GLY A 111 0.74 -15.65 -16.14
CA GLY A 111 0.10 -15.79 -17.45
C GLY A 111 -1.31 -15.19 -17.48
N SER A 112 -1.76 -14.79 -18.68
CA SER A 112 -3.13 -14.28 -18.92
C SER A 112 -4.24 -15.34 -18.75
N GLY A 113 -3.89 -16.53 -18.27
CA GLY A 113 -4.81 -17.63 -17.98
C GLY A 113 -5.44 -17.45 -16.60
N GLU A 114 -6.65 -16.90 -16.57
CA GLU A 114 -7.72 -17.24 -15.63
C GLU A 114 -7.53 -17.05 -14.11
N SER A 115 -6.51 -16.35 -13.60
CA SER A 115 -6.63 -15.87 -12.21
C SER A 115 -7.57 -14.66 -12.14
N SER A 116 -8.88 -14.92 -11.97
CA SER A 116 -9.88 -13.87 -11.69
C SER A 116 -9.67 -13.22 -10.32
N LEU A 117 -8.82 -13.78 -9.46
CA LEU A 117 -8.67 -13.37 -8.07
C LEU A 117 -8.15 -11.93 -7.90
N PRO A 118 -7.05 -11.48 -8.54
CA PRO A 118 -6.60 -10.09 -8.43
C PRO A 118 -7.63 -9.08 -8.91
N MET A 119 -8.34 -9.39 -10.00
CA MET A 119 -9.39 -8.53 -10.55
C MET A 119 -10.56 -8.43 -9.58
N ARG A 120 -11.06 -9.57 -9.09
CA ARG A 120 -12.14 -9.63 -8.12
C ARG A 120 -11.80 -8.93 -6.81
N VAL A 121 -10.57 -9.05 -6.30
CA VAL A 121 -10.15 -8.34 -5.07
C VAL A 121 -10.16 -6.83 -5.30
N LYS A 122 -9.61 -6.34 -6.42
CA LYS A 122 -9.65 -4.92 -6.77
C LYS A 122 -11.10 -4.43 -6.90
N ASP A 123 -11.95 -5.17 -7.58
CA ASP A 123 -13.35 -4.80 -7.81
C ASP A 123 -14.13 -4.77 -6.49
N THR A 124 -14.00 -5.80 -5.65
CA THR A 124 -14.62 -5.82 -4.31
C THR A 124 -14.17 -4.63 -3.46
N MET A 125 -12.87 -4.30 -3.46
CA MET A 125 -12.34 -3.14 -2.70
C MET A 125 -12.86 -1.79 -3.21
N ARG A 126 -13.17 -1.67 -4.51
CA ARG A 126 -13.81 -0.46 -5.08
C ARG A 126 -15.29 -0.40 -4.71
N GLU A 127 -16.02 -1.49 -4.93
CA GLU A 127 -17.47 -1.57 -4.69
C GLU A 127 -17.82 -1.41 -3.21
N SER A 128 -17.00 -1.93 -2.30
CA SER A 128 -17.17 -1.78 -0.85
C SER A 128 -16.78 -0.38 -0.31
N GLY A 129 -16.16 0.45 -1.16
CA GLY A 129 -15.57 1.74 -0.78
C GLY A 129 -14.34 1.63 0.11
N ASP A 130 -13.74 0.45 0.23
CA ASP A 130 -12.57 0.23 1.07
C ASP A 130 -11.34 1.00 0.55
N ILE A 131 -11.19 1.12 -0.77
CA ILE A 131 -10.12 1.91 -1.38
C ILE A 131 -10.19 3.40 -0.98
N ASN A 132 -11.39 3.97 -0.89
CA ASN A 132 -11.59 5.36 -0.50
C ASN A 132 -11.10 5.59 0.93
N ARG A 133 -11.44 4.68 1.85
CA ARG A 133 -11.01 4.72 3.25
C ARG A 133 -9.49 4.54 3.38
N ILE A 134 -8.90 3.66 2.58
CA ILE A 134 -7.44 3.48 2.55
C ILE A 134 -6.77 4.77 2.12
N VAL A 135 -7.23 5.41 1.03
CA VAL A 135 -6.66 6.68 0.55
C VAL A 135 -6.80 7.80 1.59
N GLU A 136 -7.92 7.86 2.30
CA GLU A 136 -8.11 8.80 3.42
C GLU A 136 -7.09 8.56 4.55
N VAL A 137 -6.88 7.31 4.96
CA VAL A 137 -5.86 6.98 5.97
C VAL A 137 -4.45 7.34 5.49
N LEU A 138 -4.13 7.10 4.21
CA LEU A 138 -2.84 7.50 3.62
C LEU A 138 -2.66 9.01 3.68
N PHE A 139 -3.67 9.79 3.29
CA PHE A 139 -3.61 11.25 3.33
C PHE A 139 -3.38 11.76 4.77
N ASN A 140 -4.13 11.22 5.74
CA ASN A 140 -4.02 11.61 7.15
C ASN A 140 -2.65 11.21 7.74
N SER A 141 -2.16 10.02 7.43
CA SER A 141 -0.85 9.52 7.83
C SER A 141 0.27 10.40 7.30
N LEU A 142 0.24 10.75 6.01
CA LEU A 142 1.23 11.62 5.36
C LEU A 142 1.18 13.04 5.92
N SER A 143 -0.03 13.59 6.12
CA SER A 143 -0.23 14.92 6.71
C SER A 143 0.32 15.00 8.14
N ALA A 144 0.21 13.92 8.91
CA ALA A 144 0.75 13.81 10.26
C ALA A 144 2.24 13.44 10.32
N GLY A 145 2.90 13.19 9.17
CA GLY A 145 4.29 12.73 9.13
C GLY A 145 4.52 11.33 9.73
N LYS A 146 3.47 10.51 9.79
CA LYS A 146 3.51 9.15 10.37
C LYS A 146 3.73 8.12 9.28
N SER A 147 4.65 7.18 9.50
CA SER A 147 4.94 6.07 8.57
C SER A 147 5.11 6.54 7.11
N THR A 148 5.69 7.74 6.91
CA THR A 148 5.65 8.48 5.64
C THR A 148 6.12 7.64 4.45
N GLU A 149 7.23 6.91 4.62
CA GLU A 149 7.80 6.08 3.56
C GLU A 149 6.87 4.93 3.14
N LEU A 150 6.34 4.16 4.10
CA LEU A 150 5.38 3.09 3.82
C LEU A 150 4.07 3.63 3.22
N SER A 151 3.59 4.77 3.70
CA SER A 151 2.38 5.40 3.16
C SER A 151 2.58 5.87 1.72
N LEU A 152 3.73 6.46 1.39
CA LEU A 152 4.09 6.82 0.01
C LEU A 152 4.27 5.57 -0.87
N ASN A 153 4.85 4.50 -0.33
CA ASN A 153 5.02 3.24 -1.04
C ASN A 153 3.66 2.66 -1.44
N VAL A 154 2.71 2.53 -0.50
CA VAL A 154 1.33 2.10 -0.79
C VAL A 154 0.66 3.04 -1.79
N LEU A 155 0.78 4.35 -1.59
CA LEU A 155 0.20 5.36 -2.49
C LEU A 155 0.67 5.18 -3.94
N SER A 156 1.99 5.00 -4.14
CA SER A 156 2.61 4.85 -5.46
C SER A 156 2.15 3.59 -6.20
N ARG A 157 1.75 2.54 -5.48
CA ARG A 157 1.24 1.28 -6.02
C ARG A 157 -0.25 1.35 -6.35
N TYR A 158 -1.04 1.94 -5.45
CA TYR A 158 -2.50 1.86 -5.52
C TYR A 158 -3.08 2.85 -6.53
N VAL A 159 -2.41 3.97 -6.81
CA VAL A 159 -2.84 4.95 -7.82
C VAL A 159 -2.97 4.34 -9.21
N ALA A 160 -2.20 3.29 -9.55
CA ALA A 160 -2.23 2.67 -10.87
C ALA A 160 -3.61 2.10 -11.23
N TRP A 161 -4.32 1.54 -10.23
CA TRP A 161 -5.60 0.88 -10.45
C TRP A 161 -6.77 1.53 -9.73
N ALA A 162 -6.60 2.28 -8.65
CA ALA A 162 -7.73 2.95 -7.96
C ALA A 162 -8.38 4.04 -8.84
N GLU A 163 -9.47 4.68 -8.41
CA GLU A 163 -10.04 5.81 -9.17
C GLU A 163 -9.12 7.04 -9.09
N ILE A 164 -8.86 7.70 -10.22
CA ILE A 164 -7.91 8.83 -10.25
C ILE A 164 -8.40 10.04 -9.46
N THR A 165 -9.71 10.23 -9.36
CA THR A 165 -10.37 11.31 -8.63
C THR A 165 -10.07 11.30 -7.13
N LEU A 166 -9.69 10.15 -6.57
CA LEU A 166 -9.26 10.03 -5.17
C LEU A 166 -7.92 10.76 -4.92
N PHE A 167 -7.10 10.91 -5.96
CA PHE A 167 -5.73 11.45 -5.87
C PHE A 167 -5.57 12.79 -6.58
N ALA A 168 -6.30 12.99 -7.67
CA ALA A 168 -6.23 14.18 -8.53
C ALA A 168 -6.97 15.38 -7.91
N ASN A 169 -6.48 15.83 -6.75
CA ASN A 169 -6.94 17.05 -6.10
C ASN A 169 -5.75 17.86 -5.57
N ALA A 170 -5.91 19.18 -5.53
CA ALA A 170 -4.82 20.10 -5.18
C ALA A 170 -4.23 19.84 -3.79
N HIS A 171 -5.04 19.44 -2.81
CA HIS A 171 -4.57 19.14 -1.45
C HIS A 171 -3.60 17.96 -1.43
N PHE A 172 -3.89 16.90 -2.19
CA PHE A 172 -3.03 15.73 -2.28
C PHE A 172 -1.70 16.05 -2.98
N ILE A 173 -1.75 16.80 -4.08
CA ILE A 173 -0.55 17.19 -4.84
C ILE A 173 0.34 18.13 -4.01
N GLU A 174 -0.25 19.11 -3.32
CA GLU A 174 0.49 20.00 -2.43
C GLU A 174 1.12 19.23 -1.25
N LEU A 175 0.41 18.26 -0.67
CA LEU A 175 0.94 17.42 0.40
C LEU A 175 2.19 16.65 -0.03
N VAL A 176 2.13 15.91 -1.15
CA VAL A 176 3.29 15.13 -1.62
C VAL A 176 4.45 16.01 -2.08
N THR A 177 4.15 17.21 -2.59
CA THR A 177 5.17 18.20 -2.96
C THR A 177 5.91 18.72 -1.74
N LYS A 178 5.17 19.10 -0.68
CA LYS A 178 5.76 19.53 0.60
C LYS A 178 6.65 18.46 1.22
N ILE A 179 6.29 17.19 1.08
CA ILE A 179 7.15 16.10 1.55
C ILE A 179 8.49 16.12 0.81
N VAL A 180 8.52 16.30 -0.52
CA VAL A 180 9.78 16.37 -1.29
C VAL A 180 10.59 17.64 -1.01
N GLU A 181 9.90 18.77 -0.83
CA GLU A 181 10.51 20.05 -0.43
C GLU A 181 11.10 20.01 0.99
N SER A 182 10.70 19.06 1.83
CA SER A 182 11.26 18.92 3.17
C SER A 182 12.74 18.52 3.15
N ASN A 183 13.53 19.19 3.99
CA ASN A 183 14.93 18.85 4.24
C ASN A 183 15.14 17.44 4.83
N THR A 184 14.08 16.82 5.37
CA THR A 184 14.12 15.46 5.94
C THR A 184 13.69 14.39 4.95
N CYS A 185 13.33 14.77 3.72
CA CYS A 185 12.85 13.84 2.72
C CYS A 185 13.96 12.89 2.28
N THR A 186 13.71 11.59 2.36
CA THR A 186 14.66 10.58 1.90
C THR A 186 14.57 10.41 0.37
N LEU A 187 15.59 9.77 -0.21
CA LEU A 187 15.57 9.44 -1.63
C LEU A 187 14.41 8.49 -1.99
N GLU A 188 14.15 7.49 -1.14
CA GLU A 188 13.07 6.52 -1.33
C GLU A 188 11.69 7.20 -1.31
N GLN A 189 11.49 8.15 -0.38
CA GLN A 189 10.28 8.99 -0.36
C GLN A 189 10.13 9.80 -1.66
N CYS A 190 11.21 10.41 -2.17
CA CYS A 190 11.19 11.10 -3.45
C CYS A 190 10.80 10.16 -4.60
N GLN A 191 11.39 8.95 -4.65
CA GLN A 191 11.09 7.95 -5.69
C GLN A 191 9.62 7.54 -5.67
N HIS A 192 9.03 7.31 -4.50
CA HIS A 192 7.61 7.00 -4.38
C HIS A 192 6.72 8.13 -4.87
N VAL A 193 7.04 9.39 -4.54
CA VAL A 193 6.28 10.56 -5.04
C VAL A 193 6.39 10.69 -6.56
N CYS A 194 7.59 10.54 -7.13
CA CYS A 194 7.78 10.58 -8.58
C CYS A 194 7.00 9.46 -9.28
N THR A 195 7.03 8.25 -8.73
CA THR A 195 6.28 7.10 -9.25
C THR A 195 4.79 7.35 -9.20
N PHE A 196 4.29 7.93 -8.10
CA PHE A 196 2.90 8.32 -7.93
C PHE A 196 2.45 9.34 -9.00
N ILE A 197 3.20 10.44 -9.17
CA ILE A 197 2.88 11.47 -10.18
C ILE A 197 2.94 10.88 -11.59
N ALA A 198 3.97 10.08 -11.91
CA ALA A 198 4.11 9.42 -13.19
C ALA A 198 2.91 8.49 -13.47
N ALA A 199 2.48 7.71 -12.48
CA ALA A 199 1.32 6.84 -12.63
C ALA A 199 0.01 7.61 -12.85
N MET A 200 -0.16 8.79 -12.24
CA MET A 200 -1.28 9.69 -12.54
C MET A 200 -1.26 10.14 -14.00
N CYS A 201 -0.10 10.57 -14.50
CA CYS A 201 0.08 11.02 -15.89
C CYS A 201 -0.13 9.91 -16.91
N HIS A 202 0.30 8.69 -16.60
CA HIS A 202 0.16 7.52 -17.48
C HIS A 202 -1.20 6.84 -17.42
N LYS A 203 -2.07 7.25 -16.50
CA LYS A 203 -3.40 6.68 -16.36
C LYS A 203 -4.18 6.76 -17.67
N LYS A 204 -4.85 5.65 -18.03
CA LYS A 204 -5.65 5.57 -19.26
C LYS A 204 -6.85 6.49 -19.14
N MET A 205 -6.79 7.63 -19.82
CA MET A 205 -7.86 8.62 -19.90
C MET A 205 -7.81 9.36 -21.23
N LEU A 206 -8.90 9.99 -21.62
CA LEU A 206 -8.96 10.80 -22.84
C LEU A 206 -7.91 11.92 -22.79
N PRO A 207 -7.20 12.23 -23.89
CA PRO A 207 -6.15 13.24 -23.91
C PRO A 207 -6.58 14.61 -23.36
N GLY A 208 -7.81 15.05 -23.69
CA GLY A 208 -8.36 16.31 -23.18
C GLY A 208 -8.51 16.31 -21.64
N LYS A 209 -9.07 15.23 -21.06
CA LYS A 209 -9.20 15.10 -19.60
C LYS A 209 -7.83 15.07 -18.90
N ARG A 210 -6.84 14.43 -19.52
CA ARG A 210 -5.47 14.42 -18.99
C ARG A 210 -4.88 15.83 -18.98
N LEU A 211 -5.01 16.55 -20.09
CA LEU A 211 -4.50 17.91 -20.19
C LEU A 211 -5.16 18.83 -19.16
N THR A 212 -6.48 18.75 -19.01
CA THR A 212 -7.22 19.48 -17.98
C THR A 212 -6.68 19.17 -16.59
N MET A 213 -6.52 17.89 -16.23
CA MET A 213 -5.98 17.50 -14.92
C MET A 213 -4.56 18.06 -14.68
N VAL A 214 -3.68 17.96 -15.67
CA VAL A 214 -2.29 18.46 -15.57
C VAL A 214 -2.27 19.98 -15.35
N LEU A 215 -3.14 20.72 -16.03
CA LEU A 215 -3.24 22.18 -15.93
C LEU A 215 -3.91 22.62 -14.62
N GLU A 216 -5.04 22.02 -14.25
CA GLU A 216 -5.79 22.38 -13.04
C GLU A 216 -5.02 22.10 -11.75
N LEU A 217 -4.19 21.05 -11.75
CA LEU A 217 -3.36 20.69 -10.60
C LEU A 217 -1.96 21.33 -10.63
N ASP A 218 -1.65 22.15 -11.63
CA ASP A 218 -0.32 22.75 -11.84
C ASP A 218 0.84 21.73 -11.69
N LEU A 219 0.68 20.53 -12.26
CA LEU A 219 1.66 19.45 -12.02
C LEU A 219 3.07 19.86 -12.49
N LEU A 220 3.17 20.71 -13.51
CA LEU A 220 4.45 21.24 -13.98
C LEU A 220 5.11 22.15 -12.94
N GLY A 221 4.37 23.07 -12.31
CA GLY A 221 4.90 23.92 -11.24
C GLY A 221 5.36 23.10 -10.04
N HIS A 222 4.57 22.09 -9.64
CA HIS A 222 4.95 21.15 -8.59
C HIS A 222 6.23 20.37 -8.93
N MET A 223 6.35 19.84 -10.16
CA MET A 223 7.56 19.14 -10.62
C MET A 223 8.80 20.05 -10.64
N GLU A 224 8.64 21.32 -11.03
CA GLU A 224 9.74 22.29 -10.98
C GLU A 224 10.23 22.53 -9.56
N ARG A 225 9.29 22.70 -8.60
CA ARG A 225 9.62 22.85 -7.17
C ARG A 225 10.35 21.62 -6.62
N MET A 226 9.83 20.44 -6.90
CA MET A 226 10.46 19.17 -6.51
C MET A 226 11.87 19.03 -7.11
N THR A 227 12.06 19.42 -8.37
CA THR A 227 13.36 19.36 -9.05
C THR A 227 14.37 20.27 -8.36
N LYS A 228 13.97 21.51 -8.02
CA LYS A 228 14.83 22.44 -7.28
C LYS A 228 15.21 21.89 -5.90
N ALA A 229 14.25 21.30 -5.18
CA ALA A 229 14.48 20.67 -3.89
C ALA A 229 15.46 19.49 -3.98
N CYS A 230 15.33 18.64 -5.00
CA CYS A 230 16.28 17.55 -5.26
C CYS A 230 17.66 18.08 -5.67
N GLN A 231 17.75 19.16 -6.44
CA GLN A 231 19.02 19.75 -6.86
C GLN A 231 19.81 20.38 -5.72
N ALA A 232 19.11 20.97 -4.74
CA ALA A 232 19.72 21.51 -3.53
C ALA A 232 20.33 20.43 -2.63
N ASP A 233 19.96 19.16 -2.83
CA ASP A 233 20.46 18.01 -2.08
C ASP A 233 21.19 17.03 -3.02
N SER A 234 22.50 17.21 -3.14
CA SER A 234 23.39 16.44 -4.04
C SER A 234 23.30 14.92 -3.84
N ARG A 235 22.81 14.44 -2.70
CA ARG A 235 22.54 13.01 -2.43
C ARG A 235 21.36 12.44 -3.21
N LYS A 236 20.40 13.28 -3.62
CA LYS A 236 19.20 12.88 -4.36
C LYS A 236 19.40 12.81 -5.88
N LEU A 237 20.30 13.63 -6.42
CA LEU A 237 20.53 13.76 -7.86
C LEU A 237 21.20 12.56 -8.52
N ALA A 238 22.18 11.93 -7.86
CA ALA A 238 23.06 10.94 -8.49
C ALA A 238 22.37 9.63 -8.92
N LYS A 239 21.16 9.34 -8.44
CA LYS A 239 20.39 8.12 -8.79
C LYS A 239 19.11 8.40 -9.57
N VAL A 240 18.61 9.63 -9.58
CA VAL A 240 17.46 10.02 -10.42
C VAL A 240 17.86 10.07 -11.89
N SER A 241 19.14 10.35 -12.19
CA SER A 241 19.69 10.38 -13.55
C SER A 241 20.00 9.01 -14.16
N GLU A 242 19.87 7.93 -13.38
CA GLU A 242 20.06 6.54 -13.85
C GLU A 242 18.72 5.84 -14.20
N MET A 243 17.60 6.57 -14.10
CA MET A 243 16.25 6.14 -14.48
C MET A 243 15.87 6.70 -15.86
#